data_AF-A0A4Y8PWC3-F1
#
_entry.id   AF-A0A4Y8PWC3-F1
#
_cell.length_a   1.000
_cell.length_b   1.000
_cell.length_c   1.000
_cell.angle_alpha   90.00
_cell.angle_beta   90.00
_cell.angle_gamma   90.00
#
_symmetry.space_group_name_H-M   'P 1'
#
loop_
_entity.id
_entity.type
_entity.pdbx_description
1 polymer ?
#
loop_
_entity_poly.entity_id
_entity_poly.type
_entity_poly.pdbx_seq_one_letter_code
_entity_poly.pdbx_strand_id
1 'polypeptide(L)'
;MAMNEQDFGGAPQRSRGKLIGLIAGIVGLLVVVLGGGLVAYAQFDVFKSSKLIYLQSELHNLKDTEASLQSGVQTYKKELDPWLNRPVHTTAELSDFTMGLSADSGNTSKVKQILDILQKSKLSLDWQSDSSAKQQYGKLNLNLGGEAPIEIEAGLDKDKAIVRVPLVSDKYMYMDVNNSEELKKLLHSDRVPKKLLTYQDVLNAVSISQEELHTALEPYARLYAESIRDEQVSVKEGVMQEGDISVSGRAVTVTFTAEELNKLDAALIDKLAADQSLQDLVYARVSKLVTLLNDSGYPIDEMSKAQFAEAWKSKLADAKKELADSPLKAGGTMTIYINRKHEILAREWKMTGEEQQELTIKTASWSDKDKQPGTLFVFTTNDKEEGTVQFKLVDVRTTGNSGHKGTASFSFKDAPGSKAEEGSFSLDYDTKTSEAKDSGVYKFKLNSTGDEAVTLDSTVTTETTKSDTLQDTLISVLLSAKSAKEDTELKDVGFKLRFKQESATAIQLPTLSDSNAINLATMSQEQNNQLAMSASMGVYKFMMDHSQLLQDLGLKSAPEADTPAMGHADDYGMDEDYSLDDYSLDGMDSGLGDMDSGQVESQLEDTLRQLTPEQRKAMQKALEEALLSGGQE
;
A
#
# COMPACT_ATOMS: atom_id res chain seq x y z
N MET A 1 4.78 -19.45 -39.59
CA MET A 1 3.92 -20.60 -39.25
C MET A 1 2.70 -20.04 -38.56
N ALA A 2 1.53 -20.17 -39.19
CA ALA A 2 0.26 -19.64 -38.70
C ALA A 2 -0.34 -20.59 -37.66
N MET A 3 -0.87 -20.04 -36.55
CA MET A 3 -1.96 -20.62 -35.78
C MET A 3 -2.80 -19.51 -35.13
N ASN A 4 -3.98 -19.32 -35.74
CA ASN A 4 -5.30 -18.95 -35.23
C ASN A 4 -5.48 -17.96 -34.06
N GLU A 5 -6.06 -16.81 -34.42
CA GLU A 5 -7.08 -16.09 -33.66
C GLU A 5 -8.40 -16.91 -33.65
N GLN A 6 -8.89 -17.28 -32.46
CA GLN A 6 -10.32 -17.36 -32.11
C GLN A 6 -10.46 -17.79 -30.64
N ASP A 7 -10.98 -16.86 -29.82
CA ASP A 7 -11.64 -16.99 -28.50
C ASP A 7 -11.15 -15.98 -27.46
N PHE A 8 -11.42 -14.70 -27.72
CA PHE A 8 -11.65 -13.71 -26.66
C PHE A 8 -12.97 -12.99 -26.93
N GLY A 9 -14.06 -13.76 -26.91
CA GLY A 9 -15.43 -13.30 -26.96
C GLY A 9 -16.17 -13.73 -25.70
N GLY A 10 -15.89 -13.07 -24.58
CA GLY A 10 -16.61 -13.26 -23.32
C GLY A 10 -16.25 -12.14 -22.36
N ALA A 11 -17.13 -11.16 -22.23
CA ALA A 11 -16.97 -10.07 -21.27
C ALA A 11 -16.68 -10.65 -19.88
N PRO A 12 -15.64 -10.18 -19.16
CA PRO A 12 -15.35 -10.71 -17.84
C PRO A 12 -16.51 -10.35 -16.90
N GLN A 13 -17.17 -11.39 -16.36
CA GLN A 13 -18.16 -11.27 -15.30
C GLN A 13 -17.47 -10.61 -14.09
N ARG A 14 -17.82 -9.34 -13.83
CA ARG A 14 -17.14 -8.47 -12.85
C ARG A 14 -17.48 -8.81 -11.37
N SER A 15 -16.40 -8.91 -10.58
CA SER A 15 -16.14 -8.44 -9.20
C SER A 15 -17.00 -8.79 -7.97
N ARG A 16 -18.11 -9.56 -8.02
CA ARG A 16 -18.87 -9.86 -6.78
C ARG A 16 -18.15 -10.74 -5.74
N GLY A 17 -17.18 -11.57 -6.15
CA GLY A 17 -16.48 -12.50 -5.25
C GLY A 17 -15.53 -11.84 -4.24
N LYS A 18 -14.90 -10.71 -4.59
CA LYS A 18 -13.89 -10.06 -3.74
C LYS A 18 -14.50 -9.32 -2.53
N LEU A 19 -15.67 -8.71 -2.70
CA LEU A 19 -16.40 -8.04 -1.62
C LEU A 19 -16.91 -9.04 -0.56
N ILE A 20 -17.32 -10.23 -1.02
CA ILE A 20 -17.85 -11.30 -0.17
C ILE A 20 -16.74 -11.95 0.68
N GLY A 21 -15.54 -12.16 0.13
CA GLY A 21 -14.38 -12.62 0.91
C GLY A 21 -13.95 -11.64 2.00
N LEU A 22 -14.11 -10.34 1.76
CA LEU A 22 -13.80 -9.28 2.72
C LEU A 22 -14.81 -9.24 3.89
N ILE A 23 -16.09 -9.50 3.62
CA ILE A 23 -17.15 -9.62 4.64
C ILE A 23 -16.92 -10.85 5.52
N ALA A 24 -16.58 -12.01 4.93
CA ALA A 24 -16.27 -13.23 5.67
C ALA A 24 -15.02 -13.07 6.56
N GLY A 25 -13.98 -12.38 6.06
CA GLY A 25 -12.78 -12.06 6.82
C GLY A 25 -13.05 -11.16 8.04
N ILE A 26 -13.90 -10.14 7.89
CA ILE A 26 -14.27 -9.23 8.99
C ILE A 26 -15.12 -9.94 10.05
N VAL A 27 -16.09 -10.77 9.65
CA VAL A 27 -16.93 -11.54 10.57
C VAL A 27 -16.11 -12.62 11.29
N GLY A 28 -15.21 -13.31 10.58
CA GLY A 28 -14.29 -14.29 11.17
C GLY A 28 -13.32 -13.66 12.18
N LEU A 29 -12.75 -12.49 11.86
CA LEU A 29 -11.89 -11.75 12.78
C LEU A 29 -12.65 -11.29 14.04
N LEU A 30 -13.88 -10.79 13.89
CA LEU A 30 -14.73 -10.37 15.00
C LEU A 30 -15.09 -11.54 15.93
N VAL A 31 -15.39 -12.73 15.39
CA VAL A 31 -15.74 -13.92 16.19
C VAL A 31 -14.52 -14.53 16.89
N VAL A 32 -13.35 -14.56 16.24
CA VAL A 32 -12.11 -15.12 16.83
C VAL A 32 -11.48 -14.20 17.87
N VAL A 33 -11.52 -12.89 17.66
CA VAL A 33 -10.97 -11.90 18.61
C VAL A 33 -11.91 -11.69 19.81
N LEU A 34 -13.23 -11.84 19.64
CA LEU A 34 -14.24 -11.47 20.64
C LEU A 34 -15.08 -12.66 21.14
N GLY A 35 -14.70 -13.90 20.80
CA GLY A 35 -15.31 -15.16 21.27
C GLY A 35 -15.18 -15.44 22.78
N GLY A 36 -14.86 -14.41 23.58
CA GLY A 36 -14.80 -14.45 25.04
C GLY A 36 -15.84 -13.53 25.68
N GLY A 37 -17.04 -14.06 25.94
CA GLY A 37 -17.96 -13.69 27.03
C GLY A 37 -18.28 -12.21 27.33
N LEU A 38 -19.36 -11.67 26.75
CA LEU A 38 -20.16 -10.56 27.28
C LEU A 38 -21.35 -11.12 28.09
N VAL A 39 -21.15 -11.12 29.41
CA VAL A 39 -22.08 -11.04 30.55
C VAL A 39 -23.21 -12.09 30.72
N ALA A 40 -23.08 -12.91 31.77
CA ALA A 40 -23.99 -12.94 32.93
C ALA A 40 -23.36 -13.72 34.11
N TYR A 41 -23.68 -13.32 35.35
CA TYR A 41 -23.26 -13.85 36.66
C TYR A 41 -22.06 -13.19 37.37
N ALA A 42 -22.24 -11.91 37.73
CA ALA A 42 -21.65 -11.36 38.95
C ALA A 42 -22.74 -11.28 40.02
N GLN A 43 -22.89 -12.31 40.88
CA GLN A 43 -23.45 -12.13 42.25
C GLN A 43 -23.46 -13.36 43.20
N PHE A 44 -22.83 -14.51 42.92
CA PHE A 44 -22.80 -15.61 43.90
C PHE A 44 -21.38 -16.08 44.22
N ASP A 45 -20.91 -15.61 45.36
CA ASP A 45 -19.52 -15.67 45.84
C ASP A 45 -19.25 -16.84 46.82
N VAL A 46 -19.83 -18.04 46.61
CA VAL A 46 -19.61 -19.14 47.58
C VAL A 46 -19.26 -20.51 47.00
N PHE A 47 -19.49 -20.81 45.71
CA PHE A 47 -18.90 -22.00 45.07
C PHE A 47 -18.68 -21.72 43.58
N LYS A 48 -17.47 -21.28 43.18
CA LYS A 48 -17.18 -21.01 41.77
C LYS A 48 -17.07 -22.33 41.01
N SER A 49 -18.09 -22.69 40.23
CA SER A 49 -18.01 -23.85 39.32
C SER A 49 -16.87 -23.66 38.32
N SER A 50 -16.35 -24.75 37.75
CA SER A 50 -15.30 -24.72 36.73
C SER A 50 -15.67 -23.79 35.56
N LYS A 51 -16.94 -23.82 35.14
CA LYS A 51 -17.50 -22.91 34.12
C LYS A 51 -17.41 -21.44 34.53
N LEU A 52 -17.71 -21.11 35.78
CA LEU A 52 -17.64 -19.73 36.24
C LEU A 52 -16.20 -19.20 36.22
N ILE A 53 -15.21 -20.03 36.57
CA ILE A 53 -13.79 -19.68 36.49
C ILE A 53 -13.39 -19.41 35.03
N TYR A 54 -13.84 -20.26 34.10
CA TYR A 54 -13.65 -20.06 32.66
C TYR A 54 -14.23 -18.73 32.18
N LEU A 55 -15.53 -18.51 32.38
CA LEU A 55 -16.25 -17.31 31.91
C LEU A 55 -15.73 -16.01 32.55
N GLN A 56 -15.32 -16.04 33.82
CA GLN A 56 -14.72 -14.88 34.48
C GLN A 56 -13.40 -14.46 33.80
N SER A 57 -12.60 -15.43 33.36
CA SER A 57 -11.31 -15.16 32.71
C SER A 57 -11.49 -14.60 31.29
N GLU A 58 -12.50 -15.09 30.56
CA GLU A 58 -12.89 -14.53 29.26
C GLU A 58 -13.36 -13.07 29.36
N LEU A 59 -14.19 -12.76 30.35
CA LEU A 59 -14.66 -11.40 30.60
C LEU A 59 -13.49 -10.45 30.94
N HIS A 60 -12.50 -10.93 31.69
CA HIS A 60 -11.32 -10.14 32.01
C HIS A 60 -10.50 -9.84 30.76
N ASN A 61 -10.21 -10.86 29.94
CA ASN A 61 -9.49 -10.71 28.68
C ASN A 61 -10.18 -9.75 27.71
N LEU A 62 -11.51 -9.78 27.65
CA LEU A 62 -12.26 -8.86 26.80
C LEU A 62 -12.08 -7.41 27.24
N LYS A 63 -12.16 -7.12 28.54
CA LYS A 63 -11.92 -5.77 29.08
C LYS A 63 -10.51 -5.27 28.82
N ASP A 64 -9.51 -6.15 28.94
CA ASP A 64 -8.12 -5.81 28.66
C ASP A 64 -7.88 -5.54 27.17
N THR A 65 -8.53 -6.33 26.29
CA THR A 65 -8.51 -6.12 24.84
C THR A 65 -9.18 -4.78 24.49
N GLU A 66 -10.32 -4.48 25.12
CA GLU A 66 -11.03 -3.21 24.95
C GLU A 66 -10.15 -2.02 25.36
N ALA A 67 -9.53 -2.08 26.54
CA ALA A 67 -8.64 -1.03 27.02
C ALA A 67 -7.42 -0.85 26.10
N SER A 68 -6.87 -1.95 25.56
CA SER A 68 -5.75 -1.91 24.60
C SER A 68 -6.15 -1.26 23.29
N LEU A 69 -7.33 -1.59 22.75
CA LEU A 69 -7.89 -0.95 21.55
C LEU A 69 -8.13 0.56 21.78
N GLN A 70 -8.69 0.94 22.93
CA GLN A 70 -8.88 2.35 23.29
C GLN A 70 -7.55 3.10 23.33
N SER A 71 -6.53 2.52 23.97
CA SER A 71 -5.19 3.10 24.03
C SER A 71 -4.59 3.27 22.63
N GLY A 72 -4.75 2.27 21.76
CA GLY A 72 -4.32 2.34 20.36
C GLY A 72 -5.01 3.46 19.59
N VAL A 73 -6.34 3.58 19.71
CA VAL A 73 -7.11 4.66 19.06
C VAL A 73 -6.75 6.04 19.62
N GLN A 74 -6.54 6.16 20.93
CA GLN A 74 -6.15 7.42 21.56
C GLN A 74 -4.74 7.84 21.15
N THR A 75 -3.80 6.89 21.10
CA THR A 75 -2.44 7.14 20.61
C THR A 75 -2.48 7.58 19.15
N TYR A 76 -3.23 6.86 18.31
CA TYR A 76 -3.46 7.23 16.91
C TYR A 76 -4.00 8.66 16.79
N LYS A 77 -5.06 9.00 17.54
CA LYS A 77 -5.62 10.36 17.54
C LYS A 77 -4.61 11.39 18.01
N LYS A 78 -3.90 11.14 19.11
CA LYS A 78 -2.91 12.08 19.64
C LYS A 78 -1.79 12.36 18.63
N GLU A 79 -1.32 11.32 17.94
CA GLU A 79 -0.18 11.42 17.04
C GLU A 79 -0.55 11.94 15.66
N LEU A 80 -1.73 11.61 15.13
CA LEU A 80 -2.10 11.93 13.73
C LEU A 80 -3.11 13.07 13.59
N ASP A 81 -3.97 13.31 14.58
CA ASP A 81 -4.98 14.37 14.51
C ASP A 81 -4.40 15.77 14.25
N PRO A 82 -3.25 16.17 14.87
CA PRO A 82 -2.62 17.46 14.57
C PRO A 82 -2.20 17.61 13.11
N TRP A 83 -1.81 16.51 12.48
CA TRP A 83 -1.36 16.46 11.09
C TRP A 83 -2.52 16.34 10.09
N LEU A 84 -3.70 15.90 10.53
CA LEU A 84 -4.88 15.74 9.69
C LEU A 84 -5.73 17.01 9.63
N ASN A 85 -5.76 17.79 10.72
CA ASN A 85 -6.69 18.90 10.91
C ASN A 85 -6.06 20.31 10.77
N ARG A 86 -4.75 20.39 10.51
CA ARG A 86 -4.04 21.65 10.32
C ARG A 86 -3.42 21.72 8.92
N PRO A 87 -3.10 22.92 8.41
CA PRO A 87 -2.26 23.01 7.23
C PRO A 87 -0.91 22.33 7.51
N VAL A 88 -0.52 21.45 6.60
CA VAL A 88 0.72 20.67 6.67
C VAL A 88 1.53 20.93 5.42
N HIS A 89 2.84 21.09 5.60
CA HIS A 89 3.82 21.05 4.54
C HIS A 89 4.68 19.80 4.71
N THR A 90 4.76 19.00 3.66
CA THR A 90 5.43 17.72 3.57
C THR A 90 6.45 17.77 2.46
N THR A 91 7.70 17.47 2.74
CA THR A 91 8.70 17.19 1.72
C THR A 91 9.13 15.73 1.80
N ALA A 92 9.12 15.04 0.68
CA ALA A 92 9.66 13.69 0.55
C ALA A 92 10.80 13.71 -0.48
N GLU A 93 11.83 12.92 -0.22
CA GLU A 93 13.01 12.83 -1.06
C GLU A 93 13.46 11.37 -1.14
N LEU A 94 13.52 10.83 -2.35
CA LEU A 94 14.08 9.53 -2.66
C LEU A 94 15.44 9.72 -3.35
N SER A 95 16.51 9.22 -2.74
CA SER A 95 17.89 9.45 -3.15
C SER A 95 18.82 8.30 -2.74
N ASP A 96 20.12 8.46 -3.00
CA ASP A 96 21.18 7.52 -2.61
C ASP A 96 20.92 6.07 -3.06
N PHE A 97 20.44 5.90 -4.30
CA PHE A 97 20.21 4.58 -4.87
C PHE A 97 21.53 3.81 -5.00
N THR A 98 21.58 2.57 -4.53
CA THR A 98 22.73 1.67 -4.69
C THR A 98 22.27 0.35 -5.27
N MET A 99 23.11 -0.28 -6.09
CA MET A 99 22.85 -1.62 -6.60
C MET A 99 24.14 -2.40 -6.77
N GLY A 100 24.22 -3.57 -6.16
CA GLY A 100 25.31 -4.52 -6.33
C GLY A 100 25.01 -5.50 -7.46
N LEU A 101 25.89 -5.58 -8.47
CA LEU A 101 25.79 -6.54 -9.58
C LEU A 101 26.82 -7.68 -9.43
N SER A 102 26.51 -8.85 -10.00
CA SER A 102 27.50 -9.92 -10.18
C SER A 102 28.52 -9.56 -11.29
N ALA A 103 29.78 -9.95 -11.09
CA ALA A 103 30.88 -9.58 -11.97
C ALA A 103 30.83 -10.25 -13.36
N ASP A 104 30.04 -11.33 -13.50
CA ASP A 104 30.00 -12.20 -14.69
C ASP A 104 28.80 -11.91 -15.62
N SER A 105 28.00 -10.87 -15.35
CA SER A 105 26.86 -10.52 -16.21
C SER A 105 27.33 -9.87 -17.52
N GLY A 106 27.09 -10.54 -18.65
CA GLY A 106 27.48 -10.08 -20.01
C GLY A 106 26.80 -8.77 -20.48
N ASN A 107 25.89 -8.20 -19.68
CA ASN A 107 25.21 -6.91 -19.90
C ASN A 107 25.72 -5.78 -18.97
N THR A 108 26.82 -6.01 -18.24
CA THR A 108 27.38 -5.11 -17.21
C THR A 108 27.52 -3.64 -17.64
N SER A 109 27.84 -3.35 -18.91
CA SER A 109 28.08 -1.96 -19.35
C SER A 109 26.82 -1.08 -19.32
N LYS A 110 25.68 -1.56 -19.84
CA LYS A 110 24.44 -0.77 -19.92
C LYS A 110 23.76 -0.65 -18.56
N VAL A 111 23.78 -1.73 -17.78
CA VAL A 111 23.23 -1.72 -16.42
C VAL A 111 24.05 -0.79 -15.53
N LYS A 112 25.38 -0.77 -15.66
CA LYS A 112 26.24 0.17 -14.92
C LYS A 112 25.97 1.63 -15.28
N GLN A 113 25.70 1.96 -16.55
CA GLN A 113 25.31 3.31 -16.97
C GLN A 113 23.98 3.75 -16.34
N ILE A 114 22.96 2.89 -16.37
CA ILE A 114 21.67 3.17 -15.72
C ILE A 114 21.86 3.36 -14.20
N LEU A 115 22.74 2.56 -13.59
CA LEU A 115 23.06 2.70 -12.17
C LEU A 115 23.78 3.99 -11.82
N ASP A 116 24.74 4.41 -12.64
CA ASP A 116 25.45 5.68 -12.45
C ASP A 116 24.47 6.86 -12.54
N ILE A 117 23.42 6.76 -13.37
CA ILE A 117 22.35 7.76 -13.47
C ILE A 117 21.44 7.70 -12.25
N LEU A 118 20.97 6.52 -11.84
CA LEU A 118 20.11 6.35 -10.66
C LEU A 118 20.80 6.82 -9.38
N GLN A 119 22.11 6.55 -9.22
CA GLN A 119 22.94 7.02 -8.11
C GLN A 119 23.01 8.54 -8.03
N LYS A 120 22.93 9.24 -9.17
CA LYS A 120 22.92 10.70 -9.26
C LYS A 120 21.50 11.28 -9.30
N SER A 121 20.48 10.42 -9.28
CA SER A 121 19.09 10.82 -9.35
C SER A 121 18.53 11.09 -7.96
N LYS A 122 17.69 12.13 -7.88
CA LYS A 122 16.97 12.49 -6.67
C LYS A 122 15.56 12.91 -7.05
N LEU A 123 14.58 12.13 -6.63
CA LEU A 123 13.17 12.46 -6.78
C LEU A 123 12.72 13.19 -5.52
N SER A 124 12.26 14.43 -5.64
CA SER A 124 11.70 15.18 -4.51
C SER A 124 10.24 15.54 -4.76
N LEU A 125 9.43 15.39 -3.73
CA LEU A 125 8.04 15.81 -3.66
C LEU A 125 7.95 16.88 -2.56
N ASP A 126 7.43 18.05 -2.89
CA ASP A 126 7.03 19.09 -1.95
C ASP A 126 5.51 19.16 -2.01
N TRP A 127 4.83 19.03 -0.88
CA TRP A 127 3.39 18.85 -0.81
C TRP A 127 2.81 19.61 0.36
N GLN A 128 1.79 20.42 0.12
CA GLN A 128 1.08 21.18 1.12
C GLN A 128 -0.39 20.74 1.11
N SER A 129 -0.97 20.49 2.28
CA SER A 129 -2.37 20.09 2.42
C SER A 129 -3.05 20.78 3.60
N ASP A 130 -4.25 21.31 3.35
CA ASP A 130 -5.15 21.90 4.35
C ASP A 130 -6.52 21.28 4.13
N SER A 131 -6.80 20.25 4.92
CA SER A 131 -8.06 19.51 4.88
C SER A 131 -9.26 20.38 5.23
N SER A 132 -9.08 21.41 6.07
CA SER A 132 -10.15 22.32 6.50
C SER A 132 -10.54 23.28 5.39
N ALA A 133 -9.55 23.84 4.69
CA ALA A 133 -9.76 24.69 3.53
C ALA A 133 -10.05 23.90 2.24
N LYS A 134 -9.89 22.56 2.26
CA LYS A 134 -9.92 21.67 1.09
C LYS A 134 -8.93 22.10 0.01
N GLN A 135 -7.73 22.47 0.43
CA GLN A 135 -6.67 22.94 -0.45
C GLN A 135 -5.49 21.99 -0.42
N GLN A 136 -4.90 21.77 -1.59
CA GLN A 136 -3.69 20.99 -1.77
C GLN A 136 -2.82 21.60 -2.84
N TYR A 137 -1.52 21.54 -2.66
CA TYR A 137 -0.54 22.02 -3.62
C TYR A 137 0.69 21.13 -3.56
N GLY A 138 1.22 20.74 -4.71
CA GLY A 138 2.30 19.79 -4.82
C GLY A 138 3.27 20.20 -5.91
N LYS A 139 4.53 19.86 -5.70
CA LYS A 139 5.62 20.01 -6.66
C LYS A 139 6.47 18.75 -6.66
N LEU A 140 6.53 18.07 -7.79
CA LEU A 140 7.37 16.91 -8.04
C LEU A 140 8.58 17.35 -8.87
N ASN A 141 9.78 17.07 -8.40
CA ASN A 141 11.02 17.36 -9.12
C ASN A 141 11.83 16.07 -9.27
N LEU A 142 12.25 15.76 -10.50
CA LEU A 142 13.30 14.79 -10.75
C LEU A 142 14.60 15.58 -10.96
N ASN A 143 15.57 15.37 -10.08
CA ASN A 143 16.90 15.92 -10.21
C ASN A 143 17.85 14.86 -10.76
N LEU A 144 18.66 15.22 -11.75
CA LEU A 144 19.68 14.36 -12.36
C LEU A 144 21.01 15.11 -12.34
N GLY A 145 21.98 14.65 -11.54
CA GLY A 145 23.33 15.24 -11.55
C GLY A 145 23.42 16.70 -11.08
N GLY A 146 22.41 17.20 -10.34
CA GLY A 146 22.35 18.57 -9.82
C GLY A 146 21.45 19.52 -10.62
N GLU A 147 20.94 19.08 -11.78
CA GLU A 147 19.92 19.79 -12.55
C GLU A 147 18.53 19.20 -12.24
N ALA A 148 17.46 20.01 -12.32
CA ALA A 148 16.07 19.59 -12.13
C ALA A 148 15.33 19.57 -13.48
N PRO A 149 15.64 18.62 -14.37
CA PRO A 149 15.15 18.66 -15.75
C PRO A 149 13.64 18.41 -15.88
N ILE A 150 12.99 17.84 -14.85
CA ILE A 150 11.54 17.66 -14.81
C ILE A 150 11.01 18.23 -13.51
N GLU A 151 10.08 19.16 -13.66
CA GLU A 151 9.33 19.79 -12.59
C GLU A 151 7.84 19.73 -12.97
N ILE A 152 7.02 19.28 -12.04
CA ILE A 152 5.55 19.25 -12.19
C ILE A 152 4.97 19.89 -10.94
N GLU A 153 4.21 20.97 -11.12
CA GLU A 153 3.43 21.60 -10.06
C GLU A 153 1.96 21.27 -10.27
N ALA A 154 1.26 20.89 -9.21
CA ALA A 154 -0.16 20.60 -9.25
C ALA A 154 -0.85 21.17 -8.01
N GLY A 155 -2.10 21.55 -8.12
CA GLY A 155 -2.85 22.06 -6.99
C GLY A 155 -4.35 21.86 -7.17
N LEU A 156 -5.05 21.80 -6.05
CA LEU A 156 -6.47 21.61 -5.98
C LEU A 156 -7.05 22.52 -4.89
N ASP A 157 -8.14 23.20 -5.20
CA ASP A 157 -9.05 23.75 -4.20
C ASP A 157 -10.49 23.29 -4.45
N LYS A 158 -11.44 23.87 -3.71
CA LYS A 158 -12.87 23.54 -3.83
C LYS A 158 -13.48 23.81 -5.21
N ASP A 159 -12.88 24.70 -6.00
CA ASP A 159 -13.42 25.18 -7.27
C ASP A 159 -12.50 24.86 -8.45
N LYS A 160 -11.20 24.67 -8.23
CA LYS A 160 -10.20 24.59 -9.32
C LYS A 160 -9.17 23.49 -9.11
N ALA A 161 -8.79 22.87 -10.21
CA ALA A 161 -7.55 22.10 -10.34
C ALA A 161 -6.57 22.89 -11.20
N ILE A 162 -5.30 22.91 -10.80
CA ILE A 162 -4.22 23.57 -11.51
C ILE A 162 -3.08 22.58 -11.75
N VAL A 163 -2.41 22.71 -12.88
CA VAL A 163 -1.19 21.97 -13.20
C VAL A 163 -0.24 22.87 -14.00
N ARG A 164 1.06 22.75 -13.74
CA ARG A 164 2.10 23.41 -14.52
C ARG A 164 3.24 22.44 -14.71
N VAL A 165 3.68 22.34 -15.95
CA VAL A 165 4.85 21.55 -16.34
C VAL A 165 5.75 22.54 -17.08
N PRO A 166 6.73 23.19 -16.43
CA PRO A 166 7.56 24.22 -17.06
C PRO A 166 8.28 23.73 -18.31
N LEU A 167 8.56 22.42 -18.40
CA LEU A 167 9.06 21.78 -19.61
C LEU A 167 8.12 21.94 -20.81
N VAL A 168 6.80 22.05 -20.59
CA VAL A 168 5.77 22.14 -21.64
C VAL A 168 5.28 23.58 -21.80
N SER A 169 5.02 24.27 -20.70
CA SER A 169 4.55 25.66 -20.69
C SER A 169 4.86 26.33 -19.36
N ASP A 170 5.28 27.60 -19.42
CA ASP A 170 5.46 28.44 -18.24
C ASP A 170 4.14 28.86 -17.59
N LYS A 171 2.99 28.65 -18.26
CA LYS A 171 1.66 29.00 -17.74
C LYS A 171 1.04 27.87 -16.94
N TYR A 172 0.27 28.21 -15.90
CA TYR A 172 -0.59 27.27 -15.20
C TYR A 172 -1.78 26.90 -16.07
N MET A 173 -1.95 25.62 -16.33
CA MET A 173 -3.19 25.10 -16.89
C MET A 173 -4.17 24.90 -15.73
N TYR A 174 -5.41 25.35 -15.87
CA TYR A 174 -6.41 25.17 -14.83
C TYR A 174 -7.79 24.83 -15.38
N MET A 175 -8.63 24.29 -14.50
CA MET A 175 -10.00 23.92 -14.81
C MET A 175 -10.89 24.02 -13.57
N ASP A 176 -12.18 24.23 -13.79
CA ASP A 176 -13.19 24.18 -12.73
C ASP A 176 -13.55 22.73 -12.42
N VAL A 177 -13.34 22.28 -11.18
CA VAL A 177 -13.61 20.89 -10.78
C VAL A 177 -15.10 20.58 -10.67
N ASN A 178 -15.95 21.62 -10.57
CA ASN A 178 -17.39 21.46 -10.60
C ASN A 178 -17.93 21.23 -12.02
N ASN A 179 -17.11 21.46 -13.06
CA ASN A 179 -17.47 21.18 -14.44
C ASN A 179 -17.08 19.76 -14.86
N SER A 180 -17.71 18.77 -14.21
CA SER A 180 -17.36 17.36 -14.37
C SER A 180 -17.46 16.86 -15.81
N GLU A 181 -18.39 17.39 -16.62
CA GLU A 181 -18.59 16.95 -18.01
C GLU A 181 -17.43 17.37 -18.93
N GLU A 182 -16.88 18.56 -18.72
CA GLU A 182 -15.71 19.04 -19.46
C GLU A 182 -14.44 18.29 -19.05
N LEU A 183 -14.29 18.04 -17.74
CA LEU A 183 -13.22 17.22 -17.16
C LEU A 183 -13.22 15.79 -17.72
N LYS A 184 -14.38 15.15 -17.81
CA LYS A 184 -14.51 13.82 -18.40
C LYS A 184 -14.13 13.80 -19.87
N LYS A 185 -14.54 14.82 -20.63
CA LYS A 185 -14.19 14.97 -22.05
C LYS A 185 -12.69 15.16 -22.23
N LEU A 186 -12.08 16.01 -21.42
CA LEU A 186 -10.65 16.32 -21.52
C LEU A 186 -9.77 15.15 -21.10
N LEU A 187 -10.10 14.49 -19.99
CA LEU A 187 -9.36 13.34 -19.47
C LEU A 187 -9.73 12.02 -20.17
N HIS A 188 -10.68 12.07 -21.12
CA HIS A 188 -11.26 10.89 -21.77
C HIS A 188 -11.68 9.81 -20.74
N SER A 189 -12.18 10.23 -19.58
CA SER A 189 -12.39 9.37 -18.43
C SER A 189 -13.65 9.77 -17.67
N ASP A 190 -14.55 8.81 -17.47
CA ASP A 190 -15.72 8.98 -16.60
C ASP A 190 -15.36 8.98 -15.10
N ARG A 191 -14.08 8.76 -14.76
CA ARG A 191 -13.58 8.53 -13.38
C ARG A 191 -12.96 9.78 -12.77
N VAL A 192 -13.66 10.90 -12.86
CA VAL A 192 -13.20 12.15 -12.26
C VAL A 192 -13.52 12.13 -10.76
N PRO A 193 -12.52 12.22 -9.87
CA PRO A 193 -12.76 12.24 -8.43
C PRO A 193 -13.54 13.50 -8.03
N LYS A 194 -14.59 13.33 -7.23
CA LYS A 194 -15.36 14.44 -6.62
C LYS A 194 -14.72 14.94 -5.33
N LYS A 195 -13.92 14.10 -4.68
CA LYS A 195 -13.23 14.39 -3.42
C LYS A 195 -11.95 13.56 -3.30
N LEU A 196 -10.91 14.18 -2.76
CA LEU A 196 -9.69 13.46 -2.36
C LEU A 196 -9.89 12.75 -1.02
N LEU A 197 -9.50 11.48 -1.00
CA LEU A 197 -9.61 10.59 0.15
C LEU A 197 -8.57 10.97 1.20
N THR A 198 -9.00 11.23 2.43
CA THR A 198 -8.08 11.38 3.56
C THR A 198 -8.07 10.13 4.43
N TYR A 199 -7.00 9.89 5.20
CA TYR A 199 -6.97 8.82 6.20
C TYR A 199 -8.12 8.95 7.21
N GLN A 200 -8.47 10.18 7.59
CA GLN A 200 -9.57 10.46 8.50
C GLN A 200 -10.92 10.03 7.90
N ASP A 201 -11.13 10.23 6.59
CA ASP A 201 -12.34 9.79 5.92
C ASP A 201 -12.51 8.27 5.96
N VAL A 202 -11.42 7.53 5.68
CA VAL A 202 -11.43 6.06 5.74
C VAL A 202 -11.72 5.58 7.15
N LEU A 203 -11.03 6.15 8.15
CA LEU A 203 -11.26 5.76 9.54
C LEU A 203 -12.67 6.09 10.02
N ASN A 204 -13.19 7.26 9.67
CA ASN A 204 -14.58 7.61 9.98
C ASN A 204 -15.58 6.69 9.27
N ALA A 205 -15.26 6.21 8.07
CA ALA A 205 -16.12 5.28 7.33
C ALA A 205 -16.19 3.89 8.00
N VAL A 206 -15.09 3.42 8.59
CA VAL A 206 -14.99 2.07 9.20
C VAL A 206 -15.11 2.04 10.72
N SER A 207 -15.03 3.19 11.41
CA SER A 207 -15.07 3.27 12.87
C SER A 207 -16.40 2.77 13.44
N ILE A 208 -16.32 1.91 14.45
CA ILE A 208 -17.46 1.37 15.20
C ILE A 208 -17.33 1.86 16.64
N SER A 209 -18.39 2.44 17.19
CA SER A 209 -18.38 2.84 18.59
C SER A 209 -18.42 1.62 19.50
N GLN A 210 -17.90 1.77 20.72
CA GLN A 210 -17.88 0.65 21.68
C GLN A 210 -19.28 0.18 22.06
N GLU A 211 -20.22 1.11 22.18
CA GLU A 211 -21.61 0.79 22.49
C GLU A 211 -22.26 -0.02 21.36
N GLU A 212 -22.03 0.35 20.10
CA GLU A 212 -22.46 -0.43 18.93
C GLU A 212 -21.83 -1.83 18.92
N LEU A 213 -20.52 -1.93 19.19
CA LEU A 213 -19.81 -3.20 19.20
C LEU A 213 -20.28 -4.13 20.33
N HIS A 214 -20.42 -3.59 21.55
CA HIS A 214 -20.93 -4.34 22.70
C HIS A 214 -22.34 -4.86 22.44
N THR A 215 -23.23 -3.98 21.98
CA THR A 215 -24.62 -4.33 21.67
C THR A 215 -24.71 -5.42 20.60
N ALA A 216 -23.86 -5.35 19.58
CA ALA A 216 -23.83 -6.33 18.50
C ALA A 216 -23.29 -7.70 18.95
N LEU A 217 -22.33 -7.75 19.87
CA LEU A 217 -21.63 -9.00 20.23
C LEU A 217 -22.15 -9.68 21.49
N GLU A 218 -22.80 -8.95 22.41
CA GLU A 218 -23.36 -9.53 23.64
C GLU A 218 -24.24 -10.77 23.39
N PRO A 219 -25.17 -10.77 22.41
CA PRO A 219 -26.03 -11.94 22.18
C PRO A 219 -25.25 -13.20 21.77
N TYR A 220 -24.14 -13.03 21.03
CA TYR A 220 -23.31 -14.15 20.59
C TYR A 220 -22.47 -14.72 21.72
N ALA A 221 -21.90 -13.85 22.54
CA ALA A 221 -21.14 -14.27 23.69
C ALA A 221 -22.02 -14.96 24.74
N ARG A 222 -23.28 -14.52 24.88
CA ARG A 222 -24.29 -15.21 25.69
C ARG A 222 -24.62 -16.59 25.12
N LEU A 223 -24.89 -16.69 23.82
CA LEU A 223 -25.16 -17.96 23.15
C LEU A 223 -24.00 -18.95 23.37
N TYR A 224 -22.76 -18.49 23.22
CA TYR A 224 -21.57 -19.29 23.49
C TYR A 224 -21.49 -19.73 24.96
N ALA A 225 -21.66 -18.82 25.92
CA ALA A 225 -21.59 -19.13 27.35
C ALA A 225 -22.71 -20.08 27.82
N GLU A 226 -23.89 -19.99 27.21
CA GLU A 226 -25.03 -20.89 27.46
C GLU A 226 -24.81 -22.28 26.86
N SER A 227 -24.05 -22.39 25.77
CA SER A 227 -23.74 -23.69 25.14
C SER A 227 -22.81 -24.57 25.96
N ILE A 228 -22.01 -23.97 26.85
CA ILE A 228 -21.08 -24.66 27.73
C ILE A 228 -21.79 -25.11 29.01
N ARG A 229 -21.69 -26.39 29.35
CA ARG A 229 -22.20 -26.98 30.60
C ARG A 229 -21.08 -27.18 31.61
N ASP A 230 -21.42 -27.25 32.89
CA ASP A 230 -20.42 -27.39 33.96
C ASP A 230 -19.58 -28.66 33.80
N GLU A 231 -20.17 -29.76 33.31
CA GLU A 231 -19.48 -31.04 33.14
C GLU A 231 -18.45 -31.03 32.02
N GLN A 232 -18.57 -30.09 31.07
CA GLN A 232 -17.63 -29.91 29.98
C GLN A 232 -16.35 -29.18 30.42
N VAL A 233 -16.37 -28.54 31.60
CA VAL A 233 -15.26 -27.69 32.08
C VAL A 233 -14.50 -28.38 33.21
N SER A 234 -13.24 -28.68 32.96
CA SER A 234 -12.31 -29.20 33.96
C SER A 234 -11.28 -28.14 34.34
N VAL A 235 -10.94 -28.04 35.63
CA VAL A 235 -9.87 -27.17 36.13
C VAL A 235 -8.82 -28.01 36.84
N LYS A 236 -7.56 -27.84 36.45
CA LYS A 236 -6.41 -28.49 37.10
C LYS A 236 -5.32 -27.46 37.35
N GLU A 237 -4.42 -27.76 38.29
CA GLU A 237 -3.15 -27.03 38.34
C GLU A 237 -2.41 -27.23 37.02
N GLY A 238 -1.87 -26.14 36.50
CA GLY A 238 -1.23 -26.13 35.19
C GLY A 238 -0.08 -25.16 35.17
N VAL A 239 0.87 -25.41 34.28
CA VAL A 239 1.97 -24.50 34.01
C VAL A 239 1.92 -24.21 32.52
N MET A 240 1.76 -22.93 32.16
CA MET A 240 1.93 -22.51 30.78
C MET A 240 3.43 -22.53 30.47
N GLN A 241 3.80 -23.17 29.36
CA GLN A 241 5.17 -23.21 28.87
C GLN A 241 5.24 -22.76 27.41
N GLU A 242 5.99 -21.68 27.15
CA GLU A 242 6.38 -21.25 25.80
C GLU A 242 7.89 -20.97 25.75
N GLY A 243 8.64 -21.77 25.01
CA GLY A 243 10.11 -21.68 25.02
C GLY A 243 10.67 -21.91 26.43
N ASP A 244 11.51 -20.99 26.90
CA ASP A 244 12.09 -21.04 28.26
C ASP A 244 11.16 -20.43 29.32
N ILE A 245 9.99 -19.92 28.94
CA ILE A 245 9.04 -19.29 29.85
C ILE A 245 8.14 -20.34 30.48
N SER A 246 8.01 -20.25 31.80
CA SER A 246 7.18 -21.14 32.62
C SER A 246 6.38 -20.32 33.62
N VAL A 247 5.07 -20.24 33.43
CA VAL A 247 4.17 -19.47 34.30
C VAL A 247 3.18 -20.42 34.98
N SER A 248 3.28 -20.53 36.31
CA SER A 248 2.36 -21.34 37.11
C SER A 248 0.97 -20.71 37.16
N GLY A 249 -0.06 -21.54 36.97
CA GLY A 249 -1.45 -21.11 36.94
C GLY A 249 -2.41 -22.28 37.06
N ARG A 250 -3.56 -22.15 36.41
CA ARG A 250 -4.54 -23.23 36.26
C ARG A 250 -4.74 -23.50 34.78
N ALA A 251 -4.83 -24.77 34.41
CA ALA A 251 -5.32 -25.18 33.11
C ALA A 251 -6.83 -25.41 33.22
N VAL A 252 -7.61 -24.67 32.43
CA VAL A 252 -9.06 -24.82 32.32
C VAL A 252 -9.34 -25.41 30.94
N THR A 253 -9.89 -26.62 30.93
CA THR A 253 -10.17 -27.35 29.71
C THR A 253 -11.68 -27.43 29.50
N VAL A 254 -12.15 -26.96 28.34
CA VAL A 254 -13.53 -27.10 27.87
C VAL A 254 -13.55 -28.15 26.77
N THR A 255 -14.29 -29.23 26.96
CA THR A 255 -14.42 -30.31 25.99
C THR A 255 -15.80 -30.32 25.37
N PHE A 256 -15.85 -30.29 24.04
CA PHE A 256 -17.06 -30.45 23.27
C PHE A 256 -17.05 -31.78 22.52
N THR A 257 -18.17 -32.48 22.54
CA THR A 257 -18.46 -33.58 21.61
C THR A 257 -18.77 -33.03 20.21
N ALA A 258 -18.72 -33.90 19.21
CA ALA A 258 -19.10 -33.56 17.84
C ALA A 258 -20.52 -32.98 17.76
N GLU A 259 -21.49 -33.58 18.45
CA GLU A 259 -22.89 -33.12 18.47
C GLU A 259 -23.02 -31.72 19.07
N GLU A 260 -22.27 -31.42 20.13
CA GLU A 260 -22.29 -30.12 20.78
C GLU A 260 -21.67 -29.01 19.94
N LEU A 261 -20.57 -29.28 19.24
CA LEU A 261 -19.97 -28.33 18.30
C LEU A 261 -20.91 -28.05 17.13
N ASN A 262 -21.43 -29.10 16.47
CA ASN A 262 -22.38 -28.91 15.37
C ASN A 262 -23.61 -28.10 15.81
N LYS A 263 -24.10 -28.33 17.03
CA LYS A 263 -25.22 -27.57 17.60
C LYS A 263 -24.85 -26.10 17.86
N LEU A 264 -23.66 -25.84 18.40
CA LEU A 264 -23.16 -24.48 18.62
C LEU A 264 -22.98 -23.74 17.30
N ASP A 265 -22.33 -24.35 16.30
CA ASP A 265 -22.11 -23.77 14.98
C ASP A 265 -23.43 -23.46 14.27
N ALA A 266 -24.38 -24.41 14.29
CA ALA A 266 -25.71 -24.19 13.74
C ALA A 266 -26.43 -23.03 14.44
N ALA A 267 -26.34 -22.94 15.77
CA ALA A 267 -26.95 -21.85 16.55
C ALA A 267 -26.30 -20.49 16.24
N LEU A 268 -24.97 -20.44 16.05
CA LEU A 268 -24.26 -19.23 15.64
C LEU A 268 -24.66 -18.80 14.23
N ILE A 269 -24.71 -19.72 13.27
CA ILE A 269 -25.15 -19.44 11.89
C ILE A 269 -26.59 -18.92 11.88
N ASP A 270 -27.49 -19.55 12.63
CA ASP A 270 -28.89 -19.12 12.74
C ASP A 270 -29.02 -17.73 13.36
N LYS A 271 -28.21 -17.45 14.39
CA LYS A 271 -28.16 -16.12 15.00
C LYS A 271 -27.64 -15.09 14.01
N LEU A 272 -26.54 -15.34 13.32
CA LEU A 272 -25.99 -14.46 12.26
C LEU A 272 -27.01 -14.20 11.15
N ALA A 273 -27.79 -15.20 10.75
CA ALA A 273 -28.77 -15.07 9.67
C ALA A 273 -29.96 -14.18 10.08
N ALA A 274 -30.34 -14.22 11.35
CA ALA A 274 -31.45 -13.46 11.91
C ALA A 274 -31.08 -12.08 12.47
N ASP A 275 -29.79 -11.82 12.72
CA ASP A 275 -29.34 -10.59 13.38
C ASP A 275 -29.30 -9.39 12.44
N GLN A 276 -30.43 -8.68 12.36
CA GLN A 276 -30.55 -7.47 11.55
C GLN A 276 -29.65 -6.33 12.07
N SER A 277 -29.40 -6.26 13.38
CA SER A 277 -28.57 -5.21 13.98
C SER A 277 -27.11 -5.35 13.58
N LEU A 278 -26.57 -6.56 13.62
CA LEU A 278 -25.23 -6.85 13.11
C LEU A 278 -25.14 -6.63 11.60
N GLN A 279 -26.14 -7.09 10.84
CA GLN A 279 -26.20 -6.87 9.39
C GLN A 279 -26.19 -5.37 9.05
N ASP A 280 -26.98 -4.57 9.75
CA ASP A 280 -27.07 -3.13 9.55
C ASP A 280 -25.77 -2.42 9.93
N LEU A 281 -25.13 -2.85 11.02
CA LEU A 281 -23.83 -2.33 11.45
C LEU A 281 -22.76 -2.55 10.38
N VAL A 282 -22.63 -3.79 9.88
CA VAL A 282 -21.66 -4.14 8.83
C VAL A 282 -21.99 -3.41 7.53
N TYR A 283 -23.26 -3.44 7.09
CA TYR A 283 -23.70 -2.75 5.87
C TYR A 283 -23.39 -1.26 5.90
N ALA A 284 -23.66 -0.58 7.03
CA ALA A 284 -23.42 0.84 7.15
C ALA A 284 -21.93 1.21 6.95
N ARG A 285 -21.00 0.36 7.38
CA ARG A 285 -19.55 0.59 7.18
C ARG A 285 -19.10 0.30 5.75
N VAL A 286 -19.58 -0.81 5.19
CA VAL A 286 -19.31 -1.15 3.78
C VAL A 286 -19.87 -0.07 2.84
N SER A 287 -21.11 0.37 3.03
CA SER A 287 -21.73 1.42 2.22
C SER A 287 -20.97 2.73 2.33
N LYS A 288 -20.63 3.20 3.54
CA LYS A 288 -19.80 4.41 3.72
C LYS A 288 -18.45 4.31 2.99
N LEU A 289 -17.79 3.17 3.08
CA LEU A 289 -16.50 2.95 2.41
C LEU A 289 -16.65 2.94 0.88
N VAL A 290 -17.68 2.27 0.35
CA VAL A 290 -17.96 2.23 -1.09
C VAL A 290 -18.33 3.61 -1.63
N THR A 291 -19.18 4.37 -0.93
CA THR A 291 -19.50 5.76 -1.29
C THR A 291 -18.23 6.61 -1.30
N LEU A 292 -17.39 6.48 -0.27
CA LEU A 292 -16.13 7.22 -0.17
C LEU A 292 -15.19 6.90 -1.35
N LEU A 293 -15.04 5.62 -1.70
CA LEU A 293 -14.20 5.20 -2.83
C LEU A 293 -14.77 5.68 -4.18
N ASN A 294 -16.09 5.61 -4.36
CA ASN A 294 -16.78 6.13 -5.55
C ASN A 294 -16.59 7.64 -5.70
N ASP A 295 -16.72 8.41 -4.61
CA ASP A 295 -16.51 9.86 -4.62
C ASP A 295 -15.03 10.22 -4.86
N SER A 296 -14.10 9.30 -4.58
CA SER A 296 -12.67 9.44 -4.88
C SER A 296 -12.27 8.91 -6.26
N GLY A 297 -13.23 8.62 -7.15
CA GLY A 297 -12.94 8.22 -8.53
C GLY A 297 -12.60 6.73 -8.70
N TYR A 298 -12.78 5.91 -7.66
CA TYR A 298 -12.63 4.46 -7.69
C TYR A 298 -14.01 3.80 -7.79
N PRO A 299 -14.53 3.53 -9.01
CA PRO A 299 -15.87 3.02 -9.19
C PRO A 299 -15.97 1.59 -8.65
N ILE A 300 -16.74 1.43 -7.59
CA ILE A 300 -17.13 0.17 -6.99
C ILE A 300 -18.65 0.09 -7.05
N ASP A 301 -19.15 -1.02 -7.57
CA ASP A 301 -20.58 -1.29 -7.64
C ASP A 301 -21.18 -1.24 -6.22
N GLU A 302 -22.07 -0.28 -6.00
CA GLU A 302 -22.74 -0.15 -4.72
C GLU A 302 -23.83 -1.22 -4.60
N MET A 303 -23.69 -2.04 -3.56
CA MET A 303 -24.71 -3.01 -3.21
C MET A 303 -25.79 -2.32 -2.39
N SER A 304 -27.05 -2.43 -2.82
CA SER A 304 -28.17 -1.97 -2.00
C SER A 304 -28.26 -2.78 -0.69
N LYS A 305 -28.84 -2.19 0.35
CA LYS A 305 -29.09 -2.88 1.63
C LYS A 305 -29.82 -4.21 1.45
N ALA A 306 -30.78 -4.27 0.52
CA ALA A 306 -31.54 -5.48 0.21
C ALA A 306 -30.65 -6.57 -0.41
N GLN A 307 -29.81 -6.21 -1.40
CA GLN A 307 -28.87 -7.13 -2.02
C GLN A 307 -27.82 -7.63 -1.02
N PHE A 308 -27.36 -6.77 -0.10
CA PHE A 308 -26.45 -7.15 0.97
C PHE A 308 -27.09 -8.16 1.92
N ALA A 309 -28.31 -7.87 2.39
CA ALA A 309 -29.05 -8.77 3.26
C ALA A 309 -29.35 -10.12 2.59
N GLU A 310 -29.65 -10.12 1.29
CA GLU A 310 -29.85 -11.34 0.51
C GLU A 310 -28.56 -12.15 0.37
N ALA A 311 -27.44 -11.51 0.00
CA ALA A 311 -26.14 -12.17 -0.10
C ALA A 311 -25.67 -12.74 1.24
N TRP A 312 -25.85 -11.98 2.33
CA TRP A 312 -25.57 -12.40 3.70
C TRP A 312 -26.36 -13.65 4.07
N LYS A 313 -27.68 -13.63 3.87
CA LYS A 313 -28.56 -14.77 4.15
C LYS A 313 -28.25 -15.99 3.28
N SER A 314 -27.99 -15.77 1.99
CA SER A 314 -27.62 -16.85 1.07
C SER A 314 -26.34 -17.54 1.54
N LYS A 315 -25.30 -16.77 1.92
CA LYS A 315 -24.03 -17.35 2.36
C LYS A 315 -24.14 -18.11 3.68
N LEU A 316 -24.96 -17.63 4.61
CA LEU A 316 -25.22 -18.35 5.85
C LEU A 316 -26.10 -19.58 5.64
N ALA A 317 -27.03 -19.54 4.68
CA ALA A 317 -27.79 -20.71 4.28
C ALA A 317 -26.88 -21.78 3.64
N ASP A 318 -25.94 -21.36 2.78
CA ASP A 318 -24.92 -22.25 2.21
C ASP A 318 -24.06 -22.88 3.32
N ALA A 319 -23.53 -22.07 4.24
CA ALA A 319 -22.74 -22.55 5.37
C ALA A 319 -23.54 -23.51 6.28
N LYS A 320 -24.81 -23.21 6.55
CA LYS A 320 -25.70 -24.10 7.32
C LYS A 320 -25.93 -25.43 6.62
N LYS A 321 -26.11 -25.38 5.29
CA LYS A 321 -26.29 -26.57 4.47
C LYS A 321 -25.01 -27.41 4.46
N GLU A 322 -23.86 -26.79 4.28
CA GLU A 322 -22.56 -27.46 4.33
C GLU A 322 -22.33 -28.15 5.68
N LEU A 323 -22.65 -27.47 6.79
CA LEU A 323 -22.61 -28.08 8.13
C LEU A 323 -23.58 -29.27 8.28
N ALA A 324 -24.73 -29.25 7.61
CA ALA A 324 -25.70 -30.35 7.65
C ALA A 324 -25.29 -31.53 6.74
N ASP A 325 -24.71 -31.24 5.57
CA ASP A 325 -24.27 -32.23 4.59
C ASP A 325 -22.96 -32.92 5.04
N SER A 326 -22.07 -32.16 5.68
CA SER A 326 -20.78 -32.60 6.21
C SER A 326 -20.61 -32.15 7.67
N PRO A 327 -21.35 -32.75 8.62
CA PRO A 327 -21.22 -32.39 10.03
C PRO A 327 -19.82 -32.69 10.54
N LEU A 328 -19.37 -31.90 11.52
CA LEU A 328 -18.15 -32.21 12.25
C LEU A 328 -18.30 -33.58 12.90
N LYS A 329 -17.46 -34.54 12.52
CA LYS A 329 -17.54 -35.92 13.03
C LYS A 329 -16.77 -36.13 14.31
N ALA A 330 -16.07 -35.11 14.77
CA ALA A 330 -15.29 -35.15 15.98
C ALA A 330 -15.49 -33.92 16.85
N GLY A 331 -15.23 -34.13 18.13
CA GLY A 331 -15.25 -33.09 19.14
C GLY A 331 -14.01 -32.19 19.07
N GLY A 332 -13.98 -31.24 20.00
CA GLY A 332 -12.89 -30.31 20.16
C GLY A 332 -12.60 -30.07 21.63
N THR A 333 -11.34 -29.76 21.93
CA THR A 333 -10.90 -29.41 23.28
C THR A 333 -10.24 -28.05 23.25
N MET A 334 -10.75 -27.13 24.07
CA MET A 334 -10.12 -25.84 24.33
C MET A 334 -9.45 -25.89 25.69
N THR A 335 -8.15 -25.61 25.75
CA THR A 335 -7.43 -25.43 27.01
C THR A 335 -6.99 -23.98 27.13
N ILE A 336 -7.42 -23.31 28.19
CA ILE A 336 -6.91 -21.99 28.56
C ILE A 336 -6.03 -22.10 29.79
N TYR A 337 -4.92 -21.37 29.80
CA TYR A 337 -4.05 -21.23 30.96
C TYR A 337 -4.32 -19.88 31.60
N ILE A 338 -4.69 -19.88 32.88
CA ILE A 338 -5.03 -18.67 33.62
C ILE A 338 -4.11 -18.49 34.82
N ASN A 339 -3.70 -17.25 35.09
CA ASN A 339 -2.92 -16.94 36.28
C ASN A 339 -3.83 -16.70 37.51
N ARG A 340 -3.23 -16.32 38.65
CA ARG A 340 -3.97 -16.07 39.90
C ARG A 340 -4.92 -14.86 39.84
N LYS A 341 -4.73 -13.95 38.88
CA LYS A 341 -5.59 -12.79 38.64
C LYS A 341 -6.72 -13.06 37.64
N HIS A 342 -6.84 -14.30 37.13
CA HIS A 342 -7.75 -14.67 36.05
C HIS A 342 -7.38 -14.06 34.67
N GLU A 343 -6.14 -13.60 34.50
CA GLU A 343 -5.62 -13.22 33.19
C GLU A 343 -5.34 -14.50 32.37
N ILE A 344 -5.81 -14.52 31.12
CA ILE A 344 -5.56 -15.63 30.20
C ILE A 344 -4.14 -15.48 29.64
N LEU A 345 -3.29 -16.45 29.96
CA LEU A 345 -1.89 -16.53 29.51
C LEU A 345 -1.76 -17.25 28.17
N ALA A 346 -2.61 -18.26 27.93
CA ALA A 346 -2.63 -18.98 26.67
C ALA A 346 -4.00 -19.62 26.43
N ARG A 347 -4.33 -19.83 25.16
CA ARG A 347 -5.48 -20.59 24.68
C ARG A 347 -4.98 -21.57 23.62
N GLU A 348 -5.41 -22.81 23.72
CA GLU A 348 -5.08 -23.85 22.77
C GLU A 348 -6.35 -24.60 22.42
N TRP A 349 -6.74 -24.57 21.16
CA TRP A 349 -7.91 -25.24 20.64
C TRP A 349 -7.45 -26.39 19.77
N LYS A 350 -7.93 -27.60 20.07
CA LYS A 350 -7.63 -28.81 19.31
C LYS A 350 -8.90 -29.45 18.79
N MET A 351 -8.93 -29.75 17.50
CA MET A 351 -9.92 -30.63 16.90
C MET A 351 -9.20 -31.81 16.25
N THR A 352 -9.87 -32.96 16.23
CA THR A 352 -9.37 -34.15 15.53
C THR A 352 -10.37 -34.54 14.46
N GLY A 353 -10.21 -34.14 13.20
CA GLY A 353 -11.10 -34.51 12.10
C GLY A 353 -11.14 -36.01 11.78
N GLU A 354 -11.83 -36.36 10.68
CA GLU A 354 -11.74 -37.73 10.14
C GLU A 354 -10.30 -38.08 9.77
N GLU A 355 -9.99 -39.39 9.76
CA GLU A 355 -8.68 -39.92 9.33
C GLU A 355 -7.46 -39.45 10.16
N GLN A 356 -7.70 -38.94 11.38
CA GLN A 356 -6.68 -38.38 12.29
C GLN A 356 -6.08 -37.04 11.81
N GLN A 357 -6.81 -36.28 11.00
CA GLN A 357 -6.47 -34.88 10.78
C GLN A 357 -6.53 -34.11 12.12
N GLU A 358 -5.45 -33.45 12.54
CA GLU A 358 -5.45 -32.66 13.79
C GLU A 358 -5.32 -31.18 13.44
N LEU A 359 -6.31 -30.38 13.86
CA LEU A 359 -6.26 -28.92 13.82
C LEU A 359 -5.92 -28.41 15.22
N THR A 360 -4.84 -27.64 15.34
CA THR A 360 -4.48 -26.92 16.56
C THR A 360 -4.41 -25.42 16.29
N ILE A 361 -5.11 -24.63 17.10
CA ILE A 361 -5.00 -23.17 17.12
C ILE A 361 -4.54 -22.76 18.51
N LYS A 362 -3.39 -22.13 18.63
CA LYS A 362 -2.81 -21.69 19.90
C LYS A 362 -2.57 -20.20 19.87
N THR A 363 -2.97 -19.52 20.94
CA THR A 363 -2.58 -18.14 21.22
C THR A 363 -1.95 -18.08 22.60
N ALA A 364 -0.92 -17.28 22.79
CA ALA A 364 -0.38 -17.05 24.13
C ALA A 364 0.10 -15.61 24.27
N SER A 365 -0.02 -15.07 25.48
CA SER A 365 0.59 -13.83 25.90
C SER A 365 1.19 -14.00 27.28
N TRP A 366 2.42 -13.55 27.44
CA TRP A 366 3.15 -13.70 28.70
C TRP A 366 3.99 -12.48 28.99
N SER A 367 4.39 -12.34 30.26
CA SER A 367 5.39 -11.38 30.71
C SER A 367 6.38 -12.12 31.60
N ASP A 368 7.66 -12.04 31.29
CA ASP A 368 8.74 -12.61 32.10
C ASP A 368 9.07 -11.73 33.33
N LYS A 369 9.79 -12.30 34.32
CA LYS A 369 10.44 -11.62 35.44
C LYS A 369 11.40 -10.51 34.96
N ASP A 370 11.94 -10.64 33.75
CA ASP A 370 12.79 -9.63 33.07
C ASP A 370 12.02 -8.66 32.16
N LYS A 371 10.68 -8.58 32.30
CA LYS A 371 9.78 -7.65 31.59
C LYS A 371 9.79 -7.76 30.06
N GLN A 372 9.98 -8.96 29.51
CA GLN A 372 9.75 -9.16 28.09
C GLN A 372 8.31 -9.62 27.83
N PRO A 373 7.35 -8.74 27.45
CA PRO A 373 6.05 -9.20 27.01
C PRO A 373 6.19 -9.95 25.68
N GLY A 374 5.65 -11.16 25.61
CA GLY A 374 5.61 -11.95 24.40
C GLY A 374 4.17 -12.23 23.98
N THR A 375 3.95 -12.39 22.67
CA THR A 375 2.73 -12.94 22.09
C THR A 375 3.07 -14.05 21.11
N LEU A 376 2.18 -15.02 21.01
CA LEU A 376 2.27 -16.16 20.12
C LEU A 376 0.91 -16.39 19.48
N PHE A 377 0.92 -16.70 18.19
CA PHE A 377 -0.17 -17.34 17.49
C PHE A 377 0.40 -18.53 16.72
N VAL A 378 -0.19 -19.71 16.87
CA VAL A 378 0.14 -20.90 16.09
C VAL A 378 -1.15 -21.47 15.53
N PHE A 379 -1.14 -21.79 14.26
CA PHE A 379 -2.13 -22.64 13.63
C PHE A 379 -1.38 -23.85 13.07
N THR A 380 -1.90 -25.05 13.27
CA THR A 380 -1.27 -26.27 12.77
C THR A 380 -2.35 -27.21 12.30
N THR A 381 -2.26 -27.67 11.05
CA THR A 381 -3.04 -28.77 10.51
C THR A 381 -2.09 -29.92 10.23
N ASN A 382 -2.38 -31.07 10.82
CA ASN A 382 -1.67 -32.30 10.53
C ASN A 382 -2.59 -33.18 9.71
N ASP A 383 -2.22 -33.46 8.46
CA ASP A 383 -2.83 -34.48 7.63
C ASP A 383 -1.84 -35.64 7.45
N LYS A 384 -2.32 -36.89 7.50
CA LYS A 384 -1.46 -38.07 7.37
C LYS A 384 -0.95 -38.29 5.94
N GLU A 385 -1.70 -37.84 4.95
CA GLU A 385 -1.40 -37.96 3.52
C GLU A 385 -0.74 -36.69 2.98
N GLU A 386 -1.18 -35.49 3.42
CA GLU A 386 -0.70 -34.19 2.93
C GLU A 386 0.39 -33.53 3.81
N GLY A 387 0.63 -34.06 5.01
CA GLY A 387 1.69 -33.59 5.92
C GLY A 387 1.25 -32.51 6.91
N THR A 388 2.23 -31.85 7.54
CA THR A 388 1.99 -30.82 8.57
C THR A 388 2.12 -29.43 7.97
N VAL A 389 1.01 -28.69 7.91
CA VAL A 389 1.01 -27.25 7.67
C VAL A 389 0.97 -26.52 9.00
N GLN A 390 2.03 -25.80 9.32
CA GLN A 390 2.08 -24.94 10.50
C GLN A 390 2.21 -23.49 10.07
N PHE A 391 1.37 -22.63 10.63
CA PHE A 391 1.55 -21.19 10.68
C PHE A 391 1.97 -20.84 12.11
N LYS A 392 3.05 -20.09 12.28
CA LYS A 392 3.51 -19.65 13.61
C LYS A 392 3.93 -18.20 13.54
N LEU A 393 3.30 -17.34 14.33
CA LEU A 393 3.64 -15.95 14.58
C LEU A 393 4.09 -15.80 16.04
N VAL A 394 5.31 -15.36 16.26
CA VAL A 394 5.85 -15.07 17.60
C VAL A 394 6.25 -13.61 17.61
N ASP A 395 5.87 -12.82 18.61
CA ASP A 395 6.38 -11.46 18.86
C ASP A 395 6.88 -11.38 20.31
N VAL A 396 8.18 -11.26 20.51
CA VAL A 396 8.78 -11.07 21.85
C VAL A 396 9.31 -9.65 21.95
N ARG A 397 8.84 -8.87 22.92
CA ARG A 397 9.26 -7.48 23.14
C ARG A 397 10.09 -7.37 24.39
N THR A 398 11.13 -6.56 24.40
CA THR A 398 11.70 -6.01 25.64
C THR A 398 11.16 -4.60 25.85
N THR A 399 10.58 -4.33 27.02
CA THR A 399 10.26 -2.96 27.42
C THR A 399 11.40 -2.38 28.24
N GLY A 400 12.22 -1.52 27.61
CA GLY A 400 13.08 -0.56 28.30
C GLY A 400 12.38 0.80 28.42
N ASN A 401 12.90 1.71 29.26
CA ASN A 401 12.28 3.01 29.53
C ASN A 401 12.17 3.96 28.30
N SER A 402 12.58 3.56 27.10
CA SER A 402 12.61 4.42 25.92
C SER A 402 12.68 3.65 24.59
N GLY A 403 12.05 2.48 24.45
CA GLY A 403 12.08 1.71 23.19
C GLY A 403 11.57 0.27 23.28
N HIS A 404 11.45 -0.38 22.11
CA HIS A 404 11.04 -1.78 21.96
C HIS A 404 12.05 -2.54 21.10
N LYS A 405 12.52 -3.68 21.58
CA LYS A 405 13.26 -4.65 20.76
C LYS A 405 12.48 -5.95 20.69
N GLY A 406 12.40 -6.55 19.52
CA GLY A 406 11.71 -7.81 19.37
C GLY A 406 11.96 -8.53 18.07
N THR A 407 11.34 -9.70 17.96
CA THR A 407 11.43 -10.57 16.77
C THR A 407 10.04 -11.05 16.40
N ALA A 408 9.67 -10.92 15.13
CA ALA A 408 8.45 -11.41 14.52
C ALA A 408 8.78 -12.46 13.48
N SER A 409 8.40 -13.72 13.66
CA SER A 409 8.67 -14.78 12.68
C SER A 409 7.39 -15.43 12.17
N PHE A 410 7.43 -15.84 10.91
CA PHE A 410 6.43 -16.63 10.20
C PHE A 410 7.15 -17.83 9.58
N SER A 411 6.55 -19.00 9.65
CA SER A 411 7.03 -20.18 8.91
C SER A 411 5.84 -20.95 8.41
N PHE A 412 5.94 -21.50 7.19
CA PHE A 412 5.08 -22.55 6.68
C PHE A 412 5.92 -23.74 6.24
N LYS A 413 5.34 -24.92 6.39
CA LYS A 413 5.90 -26.18 5.94
C LYS A 413 4.79 -26.87 5.17
N ASP A 414 5.07 -27.24 3.92
CA ASP A 414 4.17 -28.02 3.11
C ASP A 414 4.87 -29.34 2.77
N ALA A 415 4.23 -30.48 3.08
CA ALA A 415 4.85 -31.79 2.93
C ALA A 415 4.02 -32.82 2.12
N PRO A 416 3.47 -32.47 0.93
CA PRO A 416 2.89 -33.45 0.03
C PRO A 416 4.02 -34.17 -0.75
N GLY A 417 4.38 -35.37 -0.32
CA GLY A 417 5.41 -36.19 -1.00
C GLY A 417 6.86 -35.76 -0.74
N SER A 418 7.82 -36.40 -1.44
CA SER A 418 9.25 -36.42 -1.10
C SER A 418 10.04 -35.11 -1.29
N LYS A 419 9.39 -33.97 -1.52
CA LYS A 419 10.03 -32.65 -1.58
C LYS A 419 9.22 -31.67 -0.73
N ALA A 420 9.63 -31.47 0.52
CA ALA A 420 9.00 -30.47 1.39
C ALA A 420 9.38 -29.07 0.91
N GLU A 421 8.38 -28.24 0.61
CA GLU A 421 8.56 -26.80 0.42
C GLU A 421 8.37 -26.14 1.79
N GLU A 422 9.39 -25.40 2.23
CA GLU A 422 9.38 -24.67 3.49
C GLU A 422 9.68 -23.21 3.20
N GLY A 423 8.85 -22.32 3.73
CA GLY A 423 9.10 -20.90 3.70
C GLY A 423 9.14 -20.33 5.10
N SER A 424 10.03 -19.36 5.32
CA SER A 424 10.08 -18.62 6.57
C SER A 424 10.30 -17.15 6.33
N PHE A 425 9.64 -16.32 7.13
CA PHE A 425 9.89 -14.91 7.26
C PHE A 425 10.32 -14.64 8.70
N SER A 426 11.30 -13.77 8.92
CA SER A 426 11.64 -13.27 10.24
C SER A 426 11.91 -11.79 10.16
N LEU A 427 11.48 -11.02 11.16
CA LEU A 427 11.67 -9.59 11.31
C LEU A 427 12.24 -9.35 12.71
N ASP A 428 13.50 -8.95 12.80
CA ASP A 428 14.08 -8.44 14.03
C ASP A 428 13.93 -6.91 14.03
N TYR A 429 13.42 -6.34 15.11
CA TYR A 429 13.30 -4.90 15.25
C TYR A 429 13.93 -4.41 16.54
N ASP A 430 14.58 -3.25 16.49
CA ASP A 430 15.14 -2.54 17.63
C ASP A 430 14.79 -1.06 17.47
N THR A 431 13.86 -0.60 18.30
CA THR A 431 13.31 0.76 18.27
C THR A 431 13.67 1.48 19.56
N LYS A 432 13.92 2.78 19.43
CA LYS A 432 14.10 3.71 20.53
C LYS A 432 13.16 4.88 20.29
N THR A 433 12.46 5.28 21.34
CA THR A 433 11.45 6.33 21.29
C THR A 433 11.71 7.31 22.43
N SER A 434 11.67 8.59 22.12
CA SER A 434 11.74 9.69 23.10
C SER A 434 10.81 10.82 22.70
N GLU A 435 10.72 11.89 23.49
CA GLU A 435 9.90 13.05 23.11
C GLU A 435 10.39 13.73 21.83
N ALA A 436 11.70 13.80 21.60
CA ALA A 436 12.29 14.56 20.50
C ALA A 436 12.84 13.71 19.36
N LYS A 437 13.12 12.43 19.61
CA LYS A 437 13.77 11.54 18.62
C LYS A 437 13.29 10.11 18.75
N ASP A 438 13.04 9.50 17.59
CA ASP A 438 12.84 8.07 17.46
C ASP A 438 13.88 7.48 16.51
N SER A 439 14.26 6.23 16.72
CA SER A 439 15.11 5.49 15.80
C SER A 439 14.68 4.04 15.76
N GLY A 440 14.77 3.39 14.61
CA GLY A 440 14.42 1.98 14.45
C GLY A 440 15.36 1.28 13.50
N VAL A 441 15.75 0.05 13.83
CA VAL A 441 16.44 -0.86 12.93
C VAL A 441 15.56 -2.08 12.77
N TYR A 442 15.14 -2.37 11.53
CA TYR A 442 14.29 -3.49 11.17
C TYR A 442 15.06 -4.38 10.20
N LYS A 443 15.27 -5.64 10.56
CA LYS A 443 15.96 -6.62 9.72
C LYS A 443 14.97 -7.71 9.38
N PHE A 444 14.54 -7.78 8.12
CA PHE A 444 13.71 -8.89 7.69
C PHE A 444 14.48 -9.87 6.84
N LYS A 445 14.09 -11.14 6.93
CA LYS A 445 14.65 -12.25 6.18
C LYS A 445 13.51 -13.13 5.70
N LEU A 446 13.43 -13.35 4.39
CA LEU A 446 12.54 -14.34 3.78
C LEU A 446 13.41 -15.48 3.24
N ASN A 447 13.11 -16.71 3.61
CA ASN A 447 13.74 -17.91 3.06
C ASN A 447 12.66 -18.77 2.41
N SER A 448 12.95 -19.31 1.24
CA SER A 448 12.20 -20.39 0.61
C SER A 448 13.13 -21.56 0.32
N THR A 449 12.67 -22.79 0.49
CA THR A 449 13.37 -24.03 0.11
C THR A 449 12.75 -24.63 -1.17
N GLY A 450 13.54 -25.39 -1.93
CA GLY A 450 13.11 -25.98 -3.21
C GLY A 450 14.11 -25.72 -4.34
N ASP A 451 13.74 -26.14 -5.57
CA ASP A 451 14.59 -26.01 -6.76
C ASP A 451 14.79 -24.53 -7.19
N GLU A 452 13.98 -23.62 -6.64
CA GLU A 452 14.05 -22.16 -6.78
C GLU A 452 14.24 -21.46 -5.42
N ALA A 453 14.94 -22.10 -4.49
CA ALA A 453 15.21 -21.52 -3.17
C ALA A 453 15.84 -20.13 -3.28
N VAL A 454 15.20 -19.15 -2.64
CA VAL A 454 15.65 -17.75 -2.54
C VAL A 454 15.68 -17.35 -1.08
N THR A 455 16.77 -16.69 -0.70
CA THR A 455 16.88 -15.94 0.55
C THR A 455 16.90 -14.44 0.22
N LEU A 456 15.97 -13.70 0.79
CA LEU A 456 15.91 -12.25 0.73
C LEU A 456 16.23 -11.70 2.12
N ASP A 457 17.35 -11.02 2.27
CA ASP A 457 17.75 -10.32 3.48
C ASP A 457 17.48 -8.81 3.28
N SER A 458 16.96 -8.11 4.28
CA SER A 458 16.85 -6.66 4.22
C SER A 458 17.09 -6.02 5.56
N THR A 459 17.66 -4.82 5.53
CA THR A 459 17.76 -3.92 6.67
C THR A 459 17.13 -2.59 6.32
N VAL A 460 16.16 -2.17 7.13
CA VAL A 460 15.56 -0.85 7.09
C VAL A 460 15.97 -0.12 8.37
N THR A 461 16.64 1.02 8.23
CA THR A 461 16.90 1.91 9.37
C THR A 461 16.02 3.14 9.26
N THR A 462 15.54 3.62 10.40
CA THR A 462 14.71 4.80 10.52
C THR A 462 15.29 5.71 11.58
N GLU A 463 15.37 7.01 11.30
CA GLU A 463 15.76 8.05 12.23
C GLU A 463 14.75 9.18 12.11
N THR A 464 14.02 9.46 13.18
CA THR A 464 13.01 10.52 13.21
C THR A 464 13.38 11.54 14.26
N THR A 465 13.38 12.82 13.88
CA THR A 465 13.39 13.95 14.82
C THR A 465 12.00 14.56 14.83
N LYS A 466 11.41 14.76 16.01
CA LYS A 466 10.03 15.22 16.15
C LYS A 466 9.89 16.35 17.19
N SER A 467 8.92 17.21 16.96
CA SER A 467 8.41 18.24 17.86
C SER A 467 6.90 18.40 17.63
N ASP A 468 6.26 19.32 18.35
CA ASP A 468 4.83 19.62 18.18
C ASP A 468 4.45 20.12 16.77
N THR A 469 5.42 20.58 15.99
CA THR A 469 5.20 21.22 14.69
C THR A 469 6.07 20.67 13.57
N LEU A 470 6.93 19.69 13.85
CA LEU A 470 7.89 19.14 12.89
C LEU A 470 8.08 17.64 13.12
N GLN A 471 8.14 16.88 12.04
CA GLN A 471 8.62 15.51 12.02
C GLN A 471 9.55 15.35 10.82
N ASP A 472 10.80 14.96 11.04
CA ASP A 472 11.80 14.72 9.99
C ASP A 472 12.33 13.30 10.14
N THR A 473 11.94 12.43 9.21
CA THR A 473 12.22 11.00 9.19
C THR A 473 13.13 10.66 8.02
N LEU A 474 14.29 10.08 8.31
CA LEU A 474 15.16 9.44 7.33
C LEU A 474 14.97 7.92 7.41
N ILE A 475 14.66 7.30 6.29
CA ILE A 475 14.55 5.85 6.11
C ILE A 475 15.67 5.42 5.16
N SER A 476 16.52 4.49 5.58
CA SER A 476 17.48 3.85 4.68
C SER A 476 17.10 2.39 4.50
N VAL A 477 16.98 1.94 3.26
CA VAL A 477 16.63 0.56 2.90
C VAL A 477 17.83 -0.07 2.22
N LEU A 478 18.17 -1.29 2.64
CA LEU A 478 19.08 -2.17 1.94
C LEU A 478 18.38 -3.53 1.80
N LEU A 479 18.27 -4.01 0.57
CA LEU A 479 17.72 -5.30 0.20
C LEU A 479 18.84 -6.13 -0.43
N SER A 480 18.95 -7.39 -0.07
CA SER A 480 19.93 -8.32 -0.65
C SER A 480 19.24 -9.63 -0.98
N ALA A 481 19.47 -10.12 -2.20
CA ALA A 481 18.93 -11.39 -2.66
C ALA A 481 20.06 -12.41 -2.83
N LYS A 482 19.81 -13.64 -2.40
CA LYS A 482 20.68 -14.80 -2.61
C LYS A 482 19.82 -15.95 -3.12
N SER A 483 20.03 -16.38 -4.35
CA SER A 483 19.42 -17.61 -4.88
C SER A 483 20.34 -18.81 -4.67
N ALA A 484 19.75 -20.01 -4.55
CA ALA A 484 20.50 -21.27 -4.47
C ALA A 484 21.24 -21.62 -5.78
N LYS A 485 20.78 -21.10 -6.92
CA LYS A 485 21.53 -21.08 -8.18
C LYS A 485 22.33 -19.79 -8.17
N GLU A 486 23.66 -19.83 -8.16
CA GLU A 486 24.57 -18.65 -8.01
C GLU A 486 24.48 -17.60 -9.14
N ASP A 487 23.45 -17.66 -9.99
CA ASP A 487 23.28 -16.91 -11.25
C ASP A 487 22.43 -15.63 -11.14
N THR A 488 22.03 -15.20 -9.93
CA THR A 488 21.34 -13.90 -9.81
C THR A 488 22.29 -12.75 -10.07
N GLU A 489 22.04 -12.01 -11.16
CA GLU A 489 22.80 -10.82 -11.57
C GLU A 489 22.70 -9.68 -10.54
N LEU A 490 21.63 -9.65 -9.74
CA LEU A 490 21.35 -8.64 -8.72
C LEU A 490 21.66 -9.17 -7.31
N LYS A 491 22.65 -8.58 -6.63
CA LYS A 491 23.07 -8.96 -5.27
C LYS A 491 22.37 -8.13 -4.20
N ASP A 492 22.32 -6.82 -4.39
CA ASP A 492 21.69 -5.90 -3.46
C ASP A 492 21.12 -4.67 -4.16
N VAL A 493 20.12 -4.06 -3.52
CA VAL A 493 19.50 -2.78 -3.90
C VAL A 493 19.34 -1.97 -2.62
N GLY A 494 19.76 -0.71 -2.63
CA GLY A 494 19.56 0.20 -1.52
C GLY A 494 19.07 1.56 -1.99
N PHE A 495 18.40 2.29 -1.10
CA PHE A 495 17.99 3.67 -1.31
C PHE A 495 17.71 4.35 0.03
N LYS A 496 17.63 5.69 0.02
CA LYS A 496 17.17 6.48 1.16
C LYS A 496 15.92 7.25 0.81
N LEU A 497 14.97 7.26 1.74
CA LEU A 497 13.77 8.06 1.71
C LEU A 497 13.81 9.03 2.90
N ARG A 498 13.88 10.33 2.65
CA ARG A 498 13.68 11.35 3.68
C ARG A 498 12.27 11.91 3.57
N PHE A 499 11.56 11.99 4.67
CA PHE A 499 10.22 12.53 4.79
C PHE A 499 10.22 13.58 5.90
N LYS A 500 9.95 14.83 5.57
CA LYS A 500 9.82 15.93 6.52
C LYS A 500 8.40 16.46 6.46
N GLN A 501 7.79 16.67 7.60
CA GLN A 501 6.44 17.18 7.75
C GLN A 501 6.45 18.31 8.77
N GLU A 502 5.85 19.46 8.46
CA GLU A 502 5.79 20.61 9.35
C GLU A 502 4.41 21.27 9.33
N SER A 503 3.99 21.83 10.47
CA SER A 503 2.78 22.64 10.54
C SER A 503 2.97 23.91 9.72
N ALA A 504 2.12 24.11 8.72
CA ALA A 504 2.09 25.32 7.90
C ALA A 504 1.06 26.32 8.44
N THR A 505 1.22 27.60 8.10
CA THR A 505 0.29 28.67 8.54
C THR A 505 -0.84 28.92 7.55
N ALA A 506 -0.65 28.62 6.26
CA ALA A 506 -1.68 28.55 5.21
C ALA A 506 -1.05 28.02 3.91
N ILE A 507 -1.84 27.34 3.07
CA ILE A 507 -1.41 26.99 1.70
C ILE A 507 -1.47 28.23 0.84
N GLN A 508 -0.41 28.47 0.07
CA GLN A 508 -0.38 29.52 -0.95
C GLN A 508 -0.52 28.89 -2.33
N LEU A 509 -1.75 28.84 -2.85
CA LEU A 509 -1.99 28.52 -4.25
C LEU A 509 -1.53 29.69 -5.14
N PRO A 510 -1.00 29.42 -6.34
CA PRO A 510 -0.64 30.47 -7.28
C PRO A 510 -1.87 31.28 -7.69
N THR A 511 -1.72 32.59 -7.77
CA THR A 511 -2.78 33.47 -8.26
C THR A 511 -2.88 33.36 -9.78
N LEU A 512 -4.04 32.94 -10.29
CA LEU A 512 -4.28 32.76 -11.72
C LEU A 512 -4.76 34.05 -12.38
N SER A 513 -4.16 34.42 -13.50
CA SER A 513 -4.51 35.55 -14.38
C SER A 513 -4.32 35.18 -15.84
N ASP A 514 -4.89 35.95 -16.77
CA ASP A 514 -4.78 35.69 -18.22
C ASP A 514 -3.31 35.69 -18.73
N SER A 515 -2.42 36.38 -18.00
CA SER A 515 -1.00 36.43 -18.30
C SER A 515 -0.23 35.17 -17.90
N ASN A 516 -0.66 34.45 -16.86
CA ASN A 516 0.08 33.32 -16.28
C ASN A 516 -0.68 31.99 -16.27
N ALA A 517 -1.91 31.97 -16.79
CA ALA A 517 -2.75 30.77 -16.76
C ALA A 517 -3.58 30.57 -18.04
N ILE A 518 -3.91 29.32 -18.34
CA ILE A 518 -4.77 28.90 -19.45
C ILE A 518 -5.93 28.08 -18.87
N ASN A 519 -7.17 28.49 -19.15
CA ASN A 519 -8.35 27.70 -18.79
C ASN A 519 -8.53 26.58 -19.83
N LEU A 520 -8.35 25.32 -19.40
CA LEU A 520 -8.45 24.17 -20.30
C LEU A 520 -9.87 23.95 -20.84
N ALA A 521 -10.90 24.38 -20.11
CA ALA A 521 -12.29 24.23 -20.52
C ALA A 521 -12.71 25.23 -21.61
N THR A 522 -12.07 26.40 -21.66
CA THR A 522 -12.47 27.49 -22.56
C THR A 522 -11.32 27.97 -23.43
N MET A 523 -10.29 27.13 -23.65
CA MET A 523 -9.15 27.54 -24.46
C MET A 523 -9.59 27.77 -25.92
N SER A 524 -9.10 28.85 -26.51
CA SER A 524 -9.25 29.09 -27.95
C SER A 524 -8.37 28.15 -28.76
N GLN A 525 -8.69 27.97 -30.05
CA GLN A 525 -7.83 27.20 -30.96
C GLN A 525 -6.41 27.78 -31.04
N GLU A 526 -6.28 29.10 -30.96
CA GLU A 526 -4.98 29.78 -30.95
C GLU A 526 -4.16 29.42 -29.71
N GLN A 527 -4.79 29.45 -28.51
CA GLN A 527 -4.14 29.03 -27.27
C GLN A 527 -3.76 27.54 -27.29
N ASN A 528 -4.61 26.69 -27.87
CA ASN A 528 -4.30 25.27 -28.03
C ASN A 528 -3.08 25.04 -28.95
N ASN A 529 -3.05 25.72 -30.10
CA ASN A 529 -1.93 25.64 -31.03
C ASN A 529 -0.63 26.17 -30.40
N GLN A 530 -0.70 27.28 -29.65
CA GLN A 530 0.44 27.82 -28.91
C GLN A 530 0.95 26.83 -27.86
N LEU A 531 0.05 26.21 -27.09
CA LEU A 531 0.42 25.20 -26.09
C LEU A 531 1.08 23.98 -26.75
N ALA A 532 0.53 23.47 -27.86
CA ALA A 532 1.10 22.35 -28.60
C ALA A 532 2.51 22.67 -29.15
N MET A 533 2.72 23.90 -29.60
CA MET A 533 4.01 24.37 -30.07
C MET A 533 5.02 24.51 -28.93
N SER A 534 4.63 25.14 -27.81
CA SER A 534 5.47 25.24 -26.61
C SER A 534 5.83 23.86 -26.07
N ALA A 535 4.89 22.92 -26.05
CA ALA A 535 5.12 21.53 -25.66
C ALA A 535 6.19 20.87 -26.54
N SER A 536 6.03 20.98 -27.86
CA SER A 536 6.95 20.38 -28.83
C SER A 536 8.35 20.98 -28.73
N MET A 537 8.44 22.31 -28.61
CA MET A 537 9.72 23.01 -28.43
C MET A 537 10.39 22.68 -27.09
N GLY A 538 9.60 22.58 -26.02
CA GLY A 538 10.09 22.25 -24.69
C GLY A 538 10.66 20.83 -24.62
N VAL A 539 9.94 19.84 -25.16
CA VAL A 539 10.45 18.47 -25.31
C VAL A 539 11.72 18.44 -26.16
N TYR A 540 11.74 19.15 -27.30
CA TYR A 540 12.93 19.23 -28.14
C TYR A 540 14.13 19.84 -27.40
N LYS A 541 13.91 20.96 -26.69
CA LYS A 541 14.93 21.63 -25.88
C LYS A 541 15.49 20.69 -24.80
N PHE A 542 14.63 19.97 -24.09
CA PHE A 542 15.05 18.96 -23.12
C PHE A 542 15.89 17.85 -23.78
N MET A 543 15.47 17.35 -24.95
CA MET A 543 16.24 16.33 -25.66
C MET A 543 17.62 16.82 -26.07
N MET A 544 17.73 18.10 -26.45
CA MET A 544 19.00 18.72 -26.83
C MET A 544 19.89 18.96 -25.60
N ASP A 545 19.36 19.64 -24.59
CA ASP A 545 20.07 20.03 -23.36
C ASP A 545 20.51 18.80 -22.56
N HIS A 546 19.80 17.67 -22.67
CA HIS A 546 20.12 16.40 -22.02
C HIS A 546 20.50 15.28 -22.99
N SER A 547 20.96 15.61 -24.20
CA SER A 547 21.31 14.63 -25.23
C SER A 547 22.33 13.59 -24.77
N GLN A 548 23.37 13.99 -24.03
CA GLN A 548 24.37 13.07 -23.47
C GLN A 548 23.74 12.08 -22.48
N LEU A 549 22.85 12.57 -21.59
CA LEU A 549 22.14 11.71 -20.65
C LEU A 549 21.23 10.71 -21.39
N LEU A 550 20.53 11.15 -22.43
CA LEU A 550 19.67 10.29 -23.24
C LEU A 550 20.49 9.22 -23.99
N GLN A 551 21.65 9.59 -24.52
CA GLN A 551 22.60 8.65 -25.11
C GLN A 551 23.12 7.63 -24.08
N ASP A 552 23.44 8.08 -22.87
CA ASP A 552 23.87 7.22 -21.76
C ASP A 552 22.75 6.25 -21.32
N LEU A 553 21.48 6.62 -21.50
CA LEU A 553 20.30 5.76 -21.31
C LEU A 553 20.02 4.83 -22.51
N GLY A 554 20.82 4.90 -23.58
CA GLY A 554 20.63 4.13 -24.81
C GLY A 554 19.45 4.62 -25.66
N LEU A 555 18.90 5.80 -25.37
CA LEU A 555 17.94 6.49 -26.20
C LEU A 555 18.71 7.21 -27.31
N LYS A 556 18.38 6.95 -28.58
CA LYS A 556 19.00 7.69 -29.69
C LYS A 556 18.69 9.18 -29.51
N SER A 557 19.73 10.01 -29.40
CA SER A 557 19.58 11.46 -29.51
C SER A 557 18.92 11.80 -30.85
N ALA A 558 18.24 12.96 -30.92
CA ALA A 558 17.63 13.47 -32.13
C ALA A 558 18.59 13.33 -33.34
N PRO A 559 18.06 13.05 -34.56
CA PRO A 559 18.90 12.80 -35.72
C PRO A 559 19.88 13.96 -35.88
N GLU A 560 21.19 13.64 -35.88
CA GLU A 560 22.21 14.59 -36.29
C GLU A 560 21.79 15.12 -37.66
N ALA A 561 21.67 16.44 -37.78
CA ALA A 561 21.48 17.05 -39.08
C ALA A 561 22.72 16.71 -39.90
N ASP A 562 22.61 15.70 -40.77
CA ASP A 562 23.64 15.35 -41.73
C ASP A 562 23.97 16.59 -42.55
N THR A 563 25.02 17.33 -42.17
CA THR A 563 25.67 18.26 -43.08
C THR A 563 26.17 17.41 -44.25
N PRO A 564 25.65 17.61 -45.48
CA PRO A 564 26.08 16.80 -46.60
C PRO A 564 27.56 17.04 -46.80
N ALA A 565 28.33 15.96 -46.71
CA ALA A 565 29.74 15.95 -47.07
C ALA A 565 29.86 16.53 -48.49
N MET A 566 30.49 17.71 -48.62
CA MET A 566 30.90 18.22 -49.92
C MET A 566 31.86 17.19 -50.50
N GLY A 567 31.38 16.50 -51.54
CA GLY A 567 32.19 15.60 -52.33
C GLY A 567 33.39 16.34 -52.91
N HIS A 568 34.55 15.71 -52.78
CA HIS A 568 35.73 16.02 -53.56
C HIS A 568 35.36 16.10 -55.05
N ALA A 569 35.45 17.30 -55.62
CA ALA A 569 35.56 17.52 -57.04
C ALA A 569 36.99 18.00 -57.31
N ASP A 570 37.89 17.05 -57.55
CA ASP A 570 39.15 17.35 -58.20
C ASP A 570 38.92 17.44 -59.72
N ASP A 571 39.59 18.43 -60.29
CA ASP A 571 40.07 18.49 -61.67
C ASP A 571 39.08 18.90 -62.76
N TYR A 572 38.99 20.22 -63.01
CA TYR A 572 39.18 20.81 -64.35
C TYR A 572 39.49 22.31 -64.18
N GLY A 573 40.67 22.71 -64.65
CA GLY A 573 41.12 24.10 -64.63
C GLY A 573 40.40 24.98 -65.64
N MET A 574 40.34 26.27 -65.33
CA MET A 574 40.47 27.40 -66.25
C MET A 574 40.72 28.64 -65.39
N ASP A 575 41.70 29.43 -65.84
CA ASP A 575 42.08 30.74 -65.33
C ASP A 575 40.89 31.72 -65.34
N GLU A 576 40.81 32.61 -64.34
CA GLU A 576 40.77 34.06 -64.56
C GLU A 576 40.75 34.84 -63.23
N ASP A 577 41.59 35.87 -63.19
CA ASP A 577 41.68 36.94 -62.18
C ASP A 577 40.31 37.51 -61.79
N TYR A 578 40.10 37.84 -60.51
CA TYR A 578 39.62 39.17 -60.10
C TYR A 578 39.91 39.41 -58.60
N SER A 579 40.18 40.68 -58.34
CA SER A 579 40.82 41.31 -57.19
C SER A 579 40.01 41.35 -55.88
N LEU A 580 40.74 41.56 -54.78
CA LEU A 580 40.25 42.10 -53.51
C LEU A 580 39.47 43.41 -53.70
N ASP A 581 38.43 43.65 -52.88
CA ASP A 581 38.43 44.75 -51.90
C ASP A 581 37.09 44.84 -51.13
N ASP A 582 37.22 45.22 -49.85
CA ASP A 582 36.25 45.80 -48.92
C ASP A 582 34.94 45.05 -48.60
N TYR A 583 34.81 44.62 -47.33
CA TYR A 583 33.88 45.24 -46.37
C TYR A 583 34.25 44.82 -44.94
N SER A 584 34.57 45.82 -44.13
CA SER A 584 34.66 45.76 -42.68
C SER A 584 33.27 45.56 -42.05
N LEU A 585 33.21 44.79 -40.98
CA LEU A 585 32.02 44.64 -40.13
C LEU A 585 32.44 44.79 -38.66
N ASP A 586 32.53 46.05 -38.25
CA ASP A 586 32.28 46.46 -36.86
C ASP A 586 30.76 46.38 -36.63
N GLY A 587 30.34 45.82 -35.50
CA GLY A 587 28.97 45.95 -34.99
C GLY A 587 28.26 44.63 -34.69
N MET A 588 28.78 43.83 -33.76
CA MET A 588 27.93 42.89 -33.00
C MET A 588 27.42 43.63 -31.76
N ASP A 589 26.30 44.32 -31.92
CA ASP A 589 25.45 44.74 -30.80
C ASP A 589 24.17 43.88 -30.80
N SER A 590 23.79 43.53 -29.59
CA SER A 590 22.67 42.70 -29.18
C SER A 590 21.32 43.10 -29.78
N GLY A 591 20.63 42.14 -30.41
CA GLY A 591 19.30 42.36 -31.00
C GLY A 591 18.51 41.07 -31.20
N LEU A 592 18.09 40.43 -30.11
CA LEU A 592 16.95 39.49 -30.15
C LEU A 592 15.67 40.33 -30.03
N GLY A 593 15.16 40.78 -31.17
CA GLY A 593 13.87 41.45 -31.28
C GLY A 593 13.22 41.06 -32.61
N ASP A 594 12.04 40.46 -32.50
CA ASP A 594 11.08 40.17 -33.57
C ASP A 594 11.54 39.23 -34.71
N MET A 595 11.48 37.92 -34.46
CA MET A 595 11.32 36.96 -35.56
C MET A 595 9.86 36.95 -36.02
N ASP A 596 9.67 37.22 -37.31
CA ASP A 596 8.39 37.15 -38.01
C ASP A 596 7.81 35.73 -37.98
N SER A 597 6.52 35.62 -37.64
CA SER A 597 5.74 34.37 -37.60
C SER A 597 5.89 33.52 -38.87
N GLY A 598 6.10 34.14 -40.05
CA GLY A 598 6.30 33.43 -41.30
C GLY A 598 7.65 32.68 -41.41
N GLN A 599 8.69 33.13 -40.72
CA GLN A 599 10.00 32.44 -40.70
C GLN A 599 9.99 31.24 -39.76
N VAL A 600 9.22 31.32 -38.66
CA VAL A 600 9.06 30.22 -37.72
C VAL A 600 8.21 29.10 -38.33
N GLU A 601 7.14 29.46 -39.07
CA GLU A 601 6.28 28.50 -39.75
C GLU A 601 7.03 27.78 -40.90
N SER A 602 7.91 28.48 -41.64
CA SER A 602 8.74 27.84 -42.68
C SER A 602 9.81 26.93 -42.10
N GLN A 603 10.42 27.29 -40.97
CA GLN A 603 11.40 26.42 -40.29
C GLN A 603 10.74 25.19 -39.66
N LEU A 604 9.51 25.32 -39.15
CA LEU A 604 8.74 24.20 -38.62
C LEU A 604 8.31 23.25 -39.75
N GLU A 605 7.85 23.78 -40.89
CA GLU A 605 7.52 22.97 -42.06
C GLU A 605 8.75 22.25 -42.64
N ASP A 606 9.89 22.91 -42.74
CA ASP A 606 11.12 22.28 -43.23
C ASP A 606 11.63 21.20 -42.27
N THR A 607 11.49 21.41 -40.95
CA THR A 607 11.84 20.40 -39.93
C THR A 607 10.88 19.21 -39.96
N LEU A 608 9.58 19.44 -40.14
CA LEU A 608 8.57 18.38 -40.28
C LEU A 608 8.71 17.61 -41.61
N ARG A 609 9.26 18.23 -42.66
CA ARG A 609 9.60 17.58 -43.94
C ARG A 609 10.84 16.69 -43.84
N GLN A 610 11.77 16.99 -42.93
CA GLN A 610 12.96 16.16 -42.67
C GLN A 610 12.65 14.89 -41.89
N LEU A 611 11.50 14.81 -41.21
CA LEU A 611 11.05 13.59 -40.54
C LEU A 611 10.52 12.55 -41.53
N THR A 612 11.02 11.32 -41.42
CA THR A 612 10.47 10.20 -42.18
C THR A 612 8.99 9.99 -41.80
N PRO A 613 8.16 9.42 -42.70
CA PRO A 613 6.78 9.10 -42.37
C PRO A 613 6.63 8.23 -41.11
N GLU A 614 7.60 7.36 -40.84
CA GLU A 614 7.63 6.53 -39.63
C GLU A 614 7.96 7.34 -38.36
N GLN A 615 8.87 8.31 -38.44
CA GLN A 615 9.17 9.21 -37.32
C GLN A 615 8.02 10.15 -37.00
N ARG A 616 7.32 10.67 -38.02
CA ARG A 616 6.08 11.45 -37.81
C ARG A 616 5.01 10.60 -37.13
N LYS A 617 4.84 9.36 -37.57
CA LYS A 617 3.91 8.41 -36.96
C LYS A 617 4.30 8.01 -35.55
N ALA A 618 5.59 7.85 -35.26
CA ALA A 618 6.11 7.53 -33.93
C ALA A 618 5.99 8.70 -32.96
N MET A 619 6.25 9.93 -33.41
CA MET A 619 6.09 11.16 -32.63
C MET A 619 4.62 11.44 -32.34
N GLN A 620 3.74 11.27 -33.34
CA GLN A 620 2.30 11.42 -33.19
C GLN A 620 1.74 10.36 -32.23
N LYS A 621 2.21 9.10 -32.35
CA LYS A 621 1.87 8.02 -31.43
C LYS A 621 2.41 8.26 -30.01
N ALA A 622 3.63 8.79 -29.85
CA ALA A 622 4.21 9.12 -28.56
C ALA A 622 3.49 10.30 -27.88
N LEU A 623 3.01 11.28 -28.66
CA LEU A 623 2.15 12.36 -28.16
C LEU A 623 0.77 11.83 -27.75
N GLU A 624 0.16 10.95 -28.55
CA GLU A 624 -1.09 10.28 -28.20
C GLU A 624 -0.92 9.40 -26.94
N GLU A 625 0.18 8.66 -26.82
CA GLU A 625 0.49 7.81 -25.66
C GLU A 625 0.88 8.63 -24.42
N ALA A 626 1.55 9.77 -24.56
CA ALA A 626 1.85 10.68 -23.45
C ALA A 626 0.59 11.39 -22.93
N LEU A 627 -0.37 11.67 -23.81
CA LEU A 627 -1.67 12.22 -23.42
C LEU A 627 -2.60 11.16 -22.81
N LEU A 628 -2.44 9.88 -23.16
CA LEU A 628 -3.24 8.77 -22.64
C LEU A 628 -2.65 8.11 -21.37
N SER A 629 -1.32 8.16 -21.18
CA SER A 629 -0.65 7.54 -20.02
C SER A 629 -0.71 8.37 -18.74
N GLY A 630 -1.05 9.66 -18.81
CA GLY A 630 -1.32 10.51 -17.64
C GLY A 630 -2.65 10.22 -16.91
N GLY A 631 -3.42 9.23 -17.36
CA GLY A 631 -4.72 8.83 -16.78
C GLY A 631 -4.80 7.39 -16.27
N GLN A 632 -3.68 6.66 -16.23
CA GLN A 632 -3.61 5.30 -15.67
C GLN A 632 -2.42 5.14 -14.72
N GLU A 633 -2.55 5.71 -13.52
CA GLU A 633 -1.97 5.16 -12.28
C GLU A 633 -3.02 5.18 -11.16
#